data_AF-A0A7S1P8T7-F1
#
_entry.id   AF-A0A7S1P8T7-F1
#
_cell.length_a   1.000
_cell.length_b   1.000
_cell.length_c   1.000
_cell.angle_alpha   90.00
_cell.angle_beta   90.00
_cell.angle_gamma   90.00
#
_symmetry.space_group_name_H-M   'P 1'
#
loop_
_entity.id
_entity.type
_entity.pdbx_description
1 polymer ?
#
loop_
_entity_poly.entity_id
_entity_poly.type
_entity_poly.pdbx_seq_one_letter_code
_entity_poly.pdbx_strand_id
1 'polypeptide(L)'
;PLEETAGVREEHIFFDEVDEDGFSDEVSALFVPQGFRRLSIGVMPPTSITSIRVSRELLSGVVRRTITSADDVTRLCGEGADATMETKLMASYRSTQPISLLSLAIDDATGSSIGVYRSEGMQLNLPRWPSRELQQAVLEALIANGADVNGVPVDRTRGSKGASWKPLRVAVVYGNVTAVDVLLRHGARTRGLEAAYLPLAEALPPEESPEYEAALLKTYRRVLDEDPSLASETINFGCPT
;
A
#
# COMPACT_ATOMS: atom_id res chain seq x y z
N PRO A 1 13.34 44.25 -1.89
CA PRO A 1 12.18 43.47 -1.41
C PRO A 1 11.73 42.47 -2.47
N LEU A 2 12.38 41.31 -2.50
CA LEU A 2 11.88 40.10 -3.16
C LEU A 2 12.34 38.95 -2.26
N GLU A 3 11.37 38.32 -1.61
CA GLU A 3 11.55 37.19 -0.69
C GLU A 3 11.97 35.96 -1.48
N GLU A 4 13.05 35.35 -1.01
CA GLU A 4 13.61 34.09 -1.45
C GLU A 4 12.84 32.97 -0.74
N THR A 5 11.88 32.35 -1.41
CA THR A 5 11.22 31.15 -0.88
C THR A 5 12.14 29.96 -1.06
N ALA A 6 12.84 29.60 0.01
CA ALA A 6 13.59 28.37 0.15
C ALA A 6 12.68 27.16 -0.12
N GLY A 7 12.87 26.52 -1.28
CA GLY A 7 12.30 25.21 -1.57
C GLY A 7 12.98 24.18 -0.68
N VAL A 8 12.29 23.75 0.37
CA VAL A 8 12.69 22.60 1.18
C VAL A 8 12.68 21.39 0.26
N ARG A 9 13.86 20.94 -0.15
CA ARG A 9 14.04 19.62 -0.76
C ARG A 9 13.80 18.59 0.35
N GLU A 10 12.70 17.84 0.27
CA GLU A 10 12.54 16.61 1.05
C GLU A 10 13.60 15.61 0.57
N GLU A 11 14.75 15.61 1.24
CA GLU A 11 15.77 14.59 1.08
C GLU A 11 15.25 13.29 1.70
N HIS A 12 14.58 12.47 0.89
CA HIS A 12 14.37 11.07 1.22
C HIS A 12 15.76 10.42 1.31
N ILE A 13 16.18 10.10 2.53
CA ILE A 13 17.44 9.41 2.77
C ILE A 13 17.26 7.96 2.32
N PHE A 14 17.83 7.62 1.17
CA PHE A 14 17.90 6.26 0.66
C PHE A 14 19.06 5.55 1.37
N PHE A 15 18.75 4.68 2.33
CA PHE A 15 19.78 3.89 3.00
C PHE A 15 20.22 2.74 2.08
N ASP A 16 21.39 2.91 1.47
CA ASP A 16 22.11 1.85 0.76
C ASP A 16 23.12 1.12 1.69
N GLU A 17 22.94 1.27 3.00
CA GLU A 17 23.83 0.69 3.99
C GLU A 17 23.65 -0.83 4.12
N VAL A 18 24.80 -1.50 4.24
CA VAL A 18 25.00 -2.93 4.38
C VAL A 18 24.05 -3.50 5.44
N ASP A 19 23.17 -4.41 5.02
CA ASP A 19 22.23 -5.12 5.89
C ASP A 19 22.98 -6.09 6.81
N GLU A 20 23.46 -5.61 7.95
CA GLU A 20 24.04 -6.45 9.00
C GLU A 20 22.97 -7.25 9.78
N ASP A 21 21.69 -6.93 9.62
CA ASP A 21 20.56 -7.48 10.39
C ASP A 21 19.75 -8.56 9.64
N GLY A 22 20.15 -8.94 8.42
CA GLY A 22 19.48 -10.00 7.63
C GLY A 22 18.06 -9.64 7.16
N PHE A 23 17.59 -8.41 7.42
CA PHE A 23 16.26 -7.92 7.03
C PHE A 23 16.04 -8.06 5.52
N SER A 24 17.05 -7.68 4.73
CA SER A 24 16.97 -7.83 3.28
C SER A 24 16.82 -9.28 2.86
N ASP A 25 17.46 -10.25 3.51
CA ASP A 25 17.39 -11.65 3.08
C ASP A 25 16.00 -12.26 3.34
N GLU A 26 15.41 -11.98 4.52
CA GLU A 26 14.09 -12.50 4.89
C GLU A 26 12.97 -11.94 4.04
N VAL A 27 13.00 -10.63 3.81
CA VAL A 27 12.02 -9.92 3.00
C VAL A 27 12.23 -10.31 1.54
N SER A 28 13.47 -10.29 1.03
CA SER A 28 13.79 -10.66 -0.36
C SER A 28 13.36 -12.08 -0.74
N ALA A 29 13.33 -13.02 0.20
CA ALA A 29 12.80 -14.36 -0.05
C ALA A 29 11.35 -14.35 -0.58
N LEU A 30 10.55 -13.33 -0.26
CA LEU A 30 9.20 -13.15 -0.80
C LEU A 30 9.18 -12.47 -2.19
N PHE A 31 10.11 -11.55 -2.44
CA PHE A 31 10.09 -10.67 -3.63
C PHE A 31 10.90 -11.23 -4.81
N VAL A 32 12.05 -11.86 -4.53
CA VAL A 32 12.99 -12.37 -5.54
C VAL A 32 12.36 -13.44 -6.43
N PRO A 33 11.60 -14.43 -5.91
CA PRO A 33 10.91 -15.40 -6.76
C PRO A 33 9.88 -14.76 -7.72
N GLN A 34 9.43 -13.53 -7.40
CA GLN A 34 8.44 -12.78 -8.18
C GLN A 34 9.09 -11.73 -9.10
N GLY A 35 10.42 -11.76 -9.22
CA GLY A 35 11.21 -10.90 -10.13
C GLY A 35 11.69 -9.58 -9.51
N PHE A 36 11.24 -9.24 -8.31
CA PHE A 36 11.64 -8.01 -7.62
C PHE A 36 13.00 -8.19 -6.94
N ARG A 37 13.88 -7.19 -7.06
CA ARG A 37 15.26 -7.30 -6.55
C ARG A 37 15.39 -6.91 -5.08
N ARG A 38 14.64 -5.89 -4.66
CA ARG A 38 14.70 -5.36 -3.29
C ARG A 38 13.43 -4.58 -2.97
N LEU A 39 13.09 -4.54 -1.68
CA LEU A 39 12.16 -3.58 -1.10
C LEU A 39 12.99 -2.51 -0.40
N SER A 40 12.80 -1.25 -0.78
CA SER A 40 13.47 -0.11 -0.13
C SER A 40 12.48 0.62 0.78
N ILE A 41 12.92 1.01 1.97
CA ILE A 41 12.12 1.78 2.93
C ILE A 41 12.56 3.23 2.83
N GLY A 42 11.59 4.10 2.52
CA GLY A 42 11.73 5.54 2.73
C GLY A 42 11.25 5.86 4.14
N VAL A 43 12.19 5.99 5.07
CA VAL A 43 11.89 6.51 6.40
C VAL A 43 12.11 8.02 6.35
N MET A 44 11.10 8.81 6.68
CA MET A 44 11.27 10.25 6.94
C MET A 44 12.30 10.40 8.07
N PRO A 45 13.18 11.43 8.04
CA PRO A 45 14.50 11.37 8.66
C PRO A 45 14.46 10.72 10.05
N PRO A 46 14.97 9.48 10.16
CA PRO A 46 14.78 8.69 11.37
C PRO A 46 15.47 9.37 12.52
N THR A 47 14.79 9.44 13.67
CA THR A 47 15.35 10.04 14.89
C THR A 47 16.44 9.17 15.52
N SER A 48 16.54 7.87 15.15
CA SER A 48 17.54 6.92 15.65
C SER A 48 17.68 5.65 14.78
N ILE A 49 18.86 5.00 14.78
CA ILE A 49 19.09 3.66 14.19
C ILE A 49 18.11 2.62 14.75
N THR A 50 17.75 2.74 16.03
CA THR A 50 16.75 1.85 16.66
C THR A 50 15.40 1.97 15.95
N SER A 51 14.95 3.17 15.63
CA SER A 51 13.67 3.38 14.93
C SER A 51 13.67 2.74 13.53
N ILE A 52 14.81 2.79 12.82
CA ILE A 52 14.96 2.11 11.52
C ILE A 52 14.79 0.59 11.68
N ARG A 53 15.46 -0.01 12.68
CA ARG A 53 15.39 -1.46 12.92
C ARG A 53 13.99 -1.94 13.28
N VAL A 54 13.31 -1.25 14.21
CA VAL A 54 11.95 -1.64 14.61
C VAL A 54 10.93 -1.39 13.49
N SER A 55 11.13 -0.35 12.67
CA SER A 55 10.34 -0.12 11.45
C SER A 55 10.50 -1.25 10.43
N ARG A 56 11.73 -1.73 10.23
CA ARG A 56 12.02 -2.92 9.41
C ARG A 56 11.30 -4.16 9.96
N GLU A 57 11.33 -4.39 11.27
CA GLU A 57 10.62 -5.50 11.90
C GLU A 57 9.10 -5.42 11.64
N LEU A 58 8.50 -4.24 11.84
CA LEU A 58 7.07 -4.01 11.56
C LEU A 58 6.74 -4.29 10.09
N LEU A 59 7.54 -3.77 9.16
CA LEU A 59 7.34 -4.00 7.72
C LEU A 59 7.46 -5.47 7.36
N SER A 60 8.51 -6.15 7.82
CA SER A 60 8.72 -7.59 7.61
C SER A 60 7.53 -8.37 8.12
N GLY A 61 7.08 -8.05 9.34
CA GLY A 61 5.95 -8.72 9.98
C GLY A 61 4.64 -8.53 9.23
N VAL A 62 4.37 -7.32 8.73
CA VAL A 62 3.20 -7.04 7.89
C VAL A 62 3.29 -7.82 6.59
N VAL A 63 4.37 -7.66 5.81
CA VAL A 63 4.54 -8.24 4.47
C VAL A 63 4.51 -9.77 4.50
N ARG A 64 5.13 -10.38 5.51
CA ARG A 64 5.18 -11.84 5.70
C ARG A 64 4.00 -12.39 6.48
N ARG A 65 3.12 -11.52 7.00
CA ARG A 65 1.94 -11.87 7.81
C ARG A 65 2.32 -12.63 9.09
N THR A 66 3.46 -12.29 9.69
CA THR A 66 3.91 -12.87 10.98
C THR A 66 3.43 -12.08 12.19
N ILE A 67 2.83 -10.90 11.99
CA ILE A 67 2.08 -10.19 13.03
C ILE A 67 0.85 -11.03 13.40
N THR A 68 0.70 -11.31 14.70
CA THR A 68 -0.35 -12.22 15.20
C THR A 68 -1.48 -11.49 15.91
N SER A 69 -1.29 -10.21 16.24
CA SER A 69 -2.27 -9.38 16.94
C SER A 69 -2.08 -7.89 16.65
N ALA A 70 -3.08 -7.06 16.99
CA ALA A 70 -2.96 -5.60 17.02
C ALA A 70 -1.93 -5.10 18.07
N ASP A 71 -1.74 -5.89 19.14
CA ASP A 71 -0.79 -5.55 20.21
C ASP A 71 0.65 -5.61 19.71
N ASP A 72 0.98 -6.52 18.78
CA ASP A 72 2.29 -6.58 18.14
C ASP A 72 2.60 -5.26 17.39
N VAL A 73 1.62 -4.73 16.65
CA VAL A 73 1.76 -3.45 15.94
C VAL A 73 1.93 -2.30 16.92
N THR A 74 1.08 -2.25 17.95
CA THR A 74 1.11 -1.19 18.96
C THR A 74 2.40 -1.19 19.75
N ARG A 75 2.91 -2.38 20.11
CA ARG A 75 4.20 -2.57 20.78
C ARG A 75 5.34 -2.05 19.91
N LEU A 76 5.42 -2.48 18.65
CA LEU A 76 6.49 -2.05 17.74
C LEU A 76 6.45 -0.53 17.52
N CYS A 77 5.26 0.07 17.36
CA CYS A 77 5.13 1.53 17.25
C CYS A 77 5.53 2.24 18.55
N GLY A 78 5.20 1.67 19.72
CA GLY A 78 5.66 2.17 21.03
C GLY A 78 7.18 2.08 21.23
N GLU A 79 7.85 1.14 20.56
CA GLU A 79 9.32 1.00 20.49
C GLU A 79 9.96 1.94 19.45
N GLY A 80 9.16 2.70 18.69
CA GLY A 80 9.60 3.70 17.73
C GLY A 80 9.54 3.26 16.26
N ALA A 81 8.78 2.20 15.93
CA ALA A 81 8.46 1.90 14.54
C ALA A 81 7.59 3.01 13.91
N ASP A 82 7.87 3.33 12.66
CA ASP A 82 7.15 4.34 11.90
C ASP A 82 5.96 3.72 11.13
N ALA A 83 4.75 3.79 11.68
CA ALA A 83 3.55 3.32 10.97
C ALA A 83 3.23 4.14 9.69
N THR A 84 3.84 5.32 9.53
CA THR A 84 3.68 6.20 8.35
C THR A 84 4.66 5.88 7.23
N MET A 85 5.56 4.91 7.44
CA MET A 85 6.65 4.62 6.52
C MET A 85 6.17 4.34 5.10
N GLU A 86 6.99 4.78 4.15
CA GLU A 86 6.78 4.54 2.74
C GLU A 86 7.75 3.48 2.25
N THR A 87 7.30 2.66 1.32
CA THR A 87 8.14 1.63 0.72
C THR A 87 8.14 1.77 -0.79
N LYS A 88 9.26 1.45 -1.42
CA LYS A 88 9.35 1.38 -2.88
C LYS A 88 9.85 0.01 -3.27
N LEU A 89 9.11 -0.63 -4.17
CA LEU A 89 9.56 -1.85 -4.82
C LEU A 89 10.56 -1.47 -5.91
N MET A 90 11.62 -2.26 -6.03
CA MET A 90 12.59 -2.11 -7.11
C MET A 90 12.50 -3.32 -8.04
N ALA A 91 11.98 -3.07 -9.23
CA ALA A 91 12.05 -4.00 -10.36
C ALA A 91 13.09 -3.44 -11.35
N SER A 92 14.13 -4.23 -11.63
CA SER A 92 15.29 -3.83 -12.44
C SER A 92 15.92 -2.48 -12.00
N TYR A 93 15.92 -1.46 -12.86
CA TYR A 93 16.45 -0.11 -12.65
C TYR A 93 15.35 0.93 -12.37
N ARG A 94 14.08 0.53 -12.36
CA ARG A 94 12.96 1.44 -12.09
C ARG A 94 12.41 1.22 -10.69
N SER A 95 12.47 2.28 -9.90
CA SER A 95 11.75 2.35 -8.63
C SER A 95 10.26 2.57 -8.91
N THR A 96 9.43 1.86 -8.17
CA THR A 96 7.99 2.07 -8.23
C THR A 96 7.58 3.37 -7.53
N GLN A 97 6.29 3.73 -7.63
CA GLN A 97 5.73 4.73 -6.74
C GLN A 97 5.88 4.29 -5.27
N PRO A 98 5.89 5.23 -4.32
CA PRO A 98 5.80 4.87 -2.91
C PRO A 98 4.51 4.10 -2.60
N ILE A 99 4.62 3.08 -1.77
CA ILE A 99 3.53 2.27 -1.23
C ILE A 99 3.55 2.46 0.29
N SER A 100 2.44 2.95 0.84
CA SER A 100 2.28 3.02 2.30
C SER A 100 2.22 1.62 2.91
N LEU A 101 2.77 1.47 4.12
CA LEU A 101 2.65 0.22 4.90
C LEU A 101 1.19 -0.26 5.02
N LEU A 102 0.25 0.68 5.17
CA LEU A 102 -1.19 0.40 5.22
C LEU A 102 -1.71 -0.28 3.94
N SER A 103 -1.17 0.05 2.77
CA SER A 103 -1.53 -0.61 1.51
C SER A 103 -0.96 -2.04 1.47
N LEU A 104 0.30 -2.23 1.90
CA LEU A 104 0.93 -3.56 1.97
C LEU A 104 0.24 -4.50 2.98
N ALA A 105 -0.42 -3.95 4.00
CA ALA A 105 -1.24 -4.71 4.93
C ALA A 105 -2.56 -5.24 4.32
N ILE A 106 -2.94 -4.78 3.13
CA ILE A 106 -4.12 -5.28 2.42
C ILE A 106 -3.69 -6.46 1.54
N ASP A 107 -4.36 -7.60 1.73
CA ASP A 107 -4.14 -8.82 0.96
C ASP A 107 -5.30 -9.08 -0.02
N ASP A 108 -5.03 -9.96 -0.96
CA ASP A 108 -6.02 -10.56 -1.85
C ASP A 108 -6.92 -11.52 -1.06
N ALA A 109 -8.17 -11.10 -0.82
CA ALA A 109 -9.11 -11.88 -0.01
C ALA A 109 -9.51 -13.20 -0.69
N THR A 110 -9.54 -13.23 -2.03
CA THR A 110 -9.96 -14.39 -2.81
C THR A 110 -8.78 -15.29 -3.20
N GLY A 111 -7.55 -14.77 -3.10
CA GLY A 111 -6.34 -15.49 -3.52
C GLY A 111 -6.25 -15.65 -5.04
N SER A 112 -6.98 -14.81 -5.78
CA SER A 112 -7.05 -14.84 -7.23
C SER A 112 -5.76 -14.35 -7.90
N SER A 113 -4.76 -13.96 -7.11
CA SER A 113 -3.45 -13.47 -7.56
C SER A 113 -3.61 -12.24 -8.43
N ILE A 114 -4.26 -11.22 -7.87
CA ILE A 114 -4.53 -9.94 -8.56
C ILE A 114 -3.29 -9.05 -8.54
N GLY A 115 -2.95 -8.51 -9.70
CA GLY A 115 -1.70 -7.79 -9.92
C GLY A 115 -1.71 -6.33 -9.54
N VAL A 116 -2.06 -6.00 -8.29
CA VAL A 116 -2.10 -4.60 -7.81
C VAL A 116 -0.72 -3.95 -7.87
N TYR A 117 0.28 -4.65 -7.35
CA TYR A 117 1.67 -4.19 -7.31
C TYR A 117 2.40 -4.69 -8.56
N ARG A 118 2.27 -3.93 -9.65
CA ARG A 118 2.89 -4.26 -10.94
C ARG A 118 4.02 -3.30 -11.29
N SER A 119 5.12 -3.85 -11.80
CA SER A 119 6.21 -3.08 -12.41
C SER A 119 6.88 -3.89 -13.51
N GLU A 120 7.01 -3.33 -14.71
CA GLU A 120 7.71 -3.97 -15.85
C GLU A 120 7.23 -5.41 -16.16
N GLY A 121 5.91 -5.64 -16.06
CA GLY A 121 5.32 -6.97 -16.27
C GLY A 121 5.43 -7.93 -15.08
N MET A 122 6.21 -7.58 -14.05
CA MET A 122 6.28 -8.31 -12.78
C MET A 122 5.10 -7.96 -11.90
N GLN A 123 4.65 -8.93 -11.12
CA GLN A 123 3.53 -8.81 -10.20
C GLN A 123 3.95 -9.30 -8.82
N LEU A 124 3.73 -8.46 -7.81
CA LEU A 124 3.93 -8.85 -6.42
C LEU A 124 2.62 -9.32 -5.82
N ASN A 125 2.61 -10.58 -5.43
CA ASN A 125 1.58 -11.21 -4.62
C ASN A 125 2.09 -11.36 -3.18
N LEU A 126 1.33 -10.81 -2.24
CA LEU A 126 1.59 -10.96 -0.82
C LEU A 126 0.78 -12.13 -0.24
N PRO A 127 1.28 -12.83 0.78
CA PRO A 127 0.53 -13.88 1.44
C PRO A 127 -0.73 -13.31 2.11
N ARG A 128 -1.72 -14.19 2.29
CA ARG A 128 -2.97 -13.83 2.97
C ARG A 128 -2.80 -13.74 4.48
N TRP A 129 -3.57 -12.88 5.12
CA TRP A 129 -3.71 -12.93 6.57
C TRP A 129 -4.39 -14.24 7.00
N PRO A 130 -4.00 -14.81 8.15
CA PRO A 130 -4.65 -15.99 8.73
C PRO A 130 -6.16 -15.85 8.90
N SER A 131 -6.65 -14.64 9.18
CA SER A 131 -8.08 -14.33 9.27
C SER A 131 -8.38 -12.89 8.87
N ARG A 132 -9.66 -12.60 8.59
CA ARG A 132 -10.12 -11.24 8.26
C ARG A 132 -10.14 -10.35 9.51
N GLU A 133 -10.43 -10.94 10.67
CA GLU A 133 -10.42 -10.25 11.97
C GLU A 133 -9.00 -9.79 12.32
N LEU A 134 -7.99 -10.62 12.04
CA LEU A 134 -6.60 -10.24 12.25
C LEU A 134 -6.17 -9.12 11.30
N GLN A 135 -6.52 -9.23 10.00
CA GLN A 135 -6.25 -8.13 9.07
C GLN A 135 -6.90 -6.83 9.54
N GLN A 136 -8.18 -6.88 9.91
CA GLN A 136 -8.90 -5.72 10.43
C GLN A 136 -8.16 -5.11 11.63
N ALA A 137 -7.81 -5.93 12.62
CA ALA A 137 -7.12 -5.49 13.83
C ALA A 137 -5.75 -4.85 13.51
N VAL A 138 -5.00 -5.42 12.56
CA VAL A 138 -3.72 -4.85 12.10
C VAL A 138 -3.93 -3.51 11.39
N LEU A 139 -4.91 -3.39 10.49
CA LEU A 139 -5.21 -2.14 9.79
C LEU A 139 -5.63 -1.04 10.79
N GLU A 140 -6.52 -1.36 11.73
CA GLU A 140 -6.98 -0.44 12.77
C GLU A 140 -5.80 -0.01 13.67
N ALA A 141 -4.91 -0.93 14.05
CA ALA A 141 -3.72 -0.61 14.83
C ALA A 141 -2.73 0.29 14.07
N LEU A 142 -2.49 0.02 12.78
CA LEU A 142 -1.63 0.89 11.96
C LEU A 142 -2.19 2.31 11.87
N ILE A 143 -3.50 2.45 11.63
CA ILE A 143 -4.18 3.76 11.59
C ILE A 143 -4.11 4.46 12.94
N ALA A 144 -4.34 3.73 14.05
CA ALA A 144 -4.26 4.27 15.40
C ALA A 144 -2.85 4.77 15.76
N ASN A 145 -1.81 4.20 15.14
CA ASN A 145 -0.42 4.63 15.28
C ASN A 145 0.03 5.63 14.20
N GLY A 146 -0.91 6.23 13.46
CA GLY A 146 -0.67 7.38 12.60
C GLY A 146 -0.54 7.08 11.11
N ALA A 147 -0.69 5.83 10.66
CA ALA A 147 -0.70 5.51 9.24
C ALA A 147 -1.81 6.30 8.51
N ASP A 148 -1.44 7.03 7.44
CA ASP A 148 -2.43 7.79 6.68
C ASP A 148 -3.38 6.85 5.92
N VAL A 149 -4.67 6.93 6.27
CA VAL A 149 -5.77 6.19 5.64
C VAL A 149 -5.85 6.41 4.12
N ASN A 150 -5.36 7.54 3.63
CA ASN A 150 -5.34 7.91 2.21
C ASN A 150 -4.04 7.52 1.50
N GLY A 151 -3.07 6.96 2.24
CA GLY A 151 -1.74 6.60 1.79
C GLY A 151 -0.93 7.77 1.24
N VAL A 152 0.19 7.44 0.62
CA VAL A 152 1.16 8.43 0.14
C VAL A 152 0.55 9.33 -0.97
N PRO A 153 0.81 10.65 -0.96
CA PRO A 153 0.50 11.52 -2.08
C PRO A 153 1.18 11.04 -3.37
N VAL A 154 0.43 10.97 -4.47
CA VAL A 154 1.03 10.64 -5.76
C VAL A 154 1.69 11.88 -6.33
N ASP A 155 3.00 11.83 -6.54
CA ASP A 155 3.70 12.81 -7.35
C ASP A 155 3.31 12.64 -8.83
N ARG A 156 2.33 13.44 -9.26
CA ARG A 156 1.83 13.46 -10.65
C ARG A 156 2.80 14.17 -11.61
N THR A 157 3.86 14.83 -11.12
CA THR A 157 4.77 15.63 -11.97
C THR A 157 5.72 14.76 -12.80
N ARG A 158 5.92 13.50 -12.43
CA ARG A 158 6.85 12.58 -13.11
C ARG A 158 6.24 11.77 -14.26
N GLY A 159 5.06 12.15 -14.75
CA GLY A 159 4.42 11.46 -15.89
C GLY A 159 4.05 10.00 -15.61
N SER A 160 4.00 9.61 -14.33
CA SER A 160 3.56 8.27 -13.92
C SER A 160 2.06 8.13 -14.18
N LYS A 161 1.72 7.48 -15.29
CA LYS A 161 0.33 7.12 -15.67
C LYS A 161 -0.23 5.92 -14.88
N GLY A 162 0.38 5.57 -13.74
CA GLY A 162 -0.02 4.43 -12.93
C GLY A 162 -1.14 4.79 -11.96
N ALA A 163 -2.10 3.89 -11.78
CA ALA A 163 -3.10 4.01 -10.73
C ALA A 163 -2.40 4.13 -9.37
N SER A 164 -2.85 5.08 -8.56
CA SER A 164 -2.29 5.30 -7.23
C SER A 164 -2.50 4.07 -6.34
N TRP A 165 -1.47 3.55 -5.68
CA TRP A 165 -1.57 2.45 -4.71
C TRP A 165 -2.12 2.91 -3.35
N LYS A 166 -3.19 3.70 -3.41
CA LYS A 166 -3.88 4.22 -2.24
C LYS A 166 -4.65 3.09 -1.56
N PRO A 167 -4.66 3.03 -0.22
CA PRO A 167 -5.23 1.91 0.53
C PRO A 167 -6.64 1.54 0.06
N LEU A 168 -7.54 2.53 -0.11
CA LEU A 168 -8.92 2.25 -0.52
C LEU A 168 -9.00 1.67 -1.94
N ARG A 169 -8.20 2.16 -2.88
CA ARG A 169 -8.15 1.60 -4.24
C ARG A 169 -7.60 0.17 -4.23
N VAL A 170 -6.55 -0.08 -3.45
CA VAL A 170 -5.97 -1.42 -3.26
C VAL A 170 -7.01 -2.39 -2.70
N ALA A 171 -7.75 -1.99 -1.66
CA ALA A 171 -8.80 -2.80 -1.06
C ALA A 171 -9.92 -3.16 -2.05
N VAL A 172 -10.36 -2.20 -2.87
CA VAL A 172 -11.36 -2.44 -3.91
C VAL A 172 -10.82 -3.41 -4.97
N VAL A 173 -9.62 -3.17 -5.50
CA VAL A 173 -9.05 -4.02 -6.55
C VAL A 173 -8.84 -5.46 -6.05
N TYR A 174 -8.49 -5.65 -4.78
CA TYR A 174 -8.41 -6.99 -4.18
C TYR A 174 -9.76 -7.61 -3.79
N GLY A 175 -10.90 -6.93 -4.01
CA GLY A 175 -12.20 -7.40 -3.54
C GLY A 175 -12.29 -7.53 -2.01
N ASN A 176 -11.44 -6.82 -1.28
CA ASN A 176 -11.30 -6.96 0.17
C ASN A 176 -12.27 -6.03 0.92
N VAL A 177 -13.51 -6.49 1.09
CA VAL A 177 -14.57 -5.72 1.76
C VAL A 177 -14.23 -5.36 3.21
N THR A 178 -13.53 -6.22 3.93
CA THR A 178 -13.10 -5.95 5.31
C THR A 178 -12.17 -4.74 5.37
N ALA A 179 -11.18 -4.68 4.47
CA ALA A 179 -10.29 -3.53 4.38
C ALA A 179 -11.04 -2.27 3.93
N VAL A 180 -11.97 -2.38 2.97
CA VAL A 180 -12.83 -1.25 2.56
C VAL A 180 -13.59 -0.68 3.76
N ASP A 181 -14.24 -1.54 4.56
CA ASP A 181 -15.03 -1.11 5.72
C ASP A 181 -14.20 -0.38 6.77
N VAL A 182 -13.00 -0.88 7.06
CA VAL A 182 -12.05 -0.23 7.97
C VAL A 182 -11.67 1.14 7.43
N LEU A 183 -11.21 1.21 6.18
CA LEU A 183 -10.73 2.45 5.58
C LEU A 183 -11.82 3.53 5.53
N LEU A 184 -13.05 3.17 5.12
CA LEU A 184 -14.17 4.10 5.10
C LEU A 184 -14.55 4.60 6.50
N ARG A 185 -14.58 3.70 7.50
CA ARG A 185 -14.86 4.07 8.90
C ARG A 185 -13.83 5.06 9.46
N HIS A 186 -12.59 4.97 9.00
CA HIS A 186 -11.51 5.88 9.37
C HIS A 186 -11.37 7.09 8.44
N GLY A 187 -12.36 7.36 7.59
CA GLY A 187 -12.44 8.59 6.79
C GLY A 187 -11.60 8.58 5.52
N ALA A 188 -11.38 7.41 4.92
CA ALA A 188 -10.75 7.32 3.61
C ALA A 188 -11.51 8.16 2.57
N ARG A 189 -10.76 8.95 1.78
CA ARG A 189 -11.32 9.69 0.65
C ARG A 189 -11.70 8.71 -0.44
N THR A 190 -12.94 8.78 -0.90
CA THR A 190 -13.51 7.94 -1.95
C THR A 190 -13.21 8.46 -3.36
N ARG A 191 -13.15 9.78 -3.51
CA ARG A 191 -13.02 10.48 -4.80
C ARG A 191 -11.58 10.59 -5.27
N GLY A 192 -11.40 10.65 -6.59
CA GLY A 192 -10.12 10.77 -7.28
C GLY A 192 -9.28 9.48 -7.24
N LEU A 193 -9.91 8.36 -6.89
CA LEU A 193 -9.27 7.05 -6.73
C LEU A 193 -9.64 6.05 -7.82
N GLU A 194 -10.62 6.38 -8.67
CA GLU A 194 -11.21 5.44 -9.63
C GLU A 194 -11.76 4.20 -8.91
N ALA A 195 -12.26 4.37 -7.68
CA ALA A 195 -12.70 3.29 -6.80
C ALA A 195 -13.96 2.57 -7.31
N ALA A 196 -14.72 3.18 -8.23
CA ALA A 196 -15.86 2.55 -8.92
C ALA A 196 -15.52 2.05 -10.33
N TYR A 197 -14.24 2.07 -10.73
CA TYR A 197 -13.80 1.60 -12.05
C TYR A 197 -13.26 0.18 -11.97
N LEU A 198 -13.62 -0.62 -12.97
CA LEU A 198 -13.07 -1.95 -13.19
C LEU A 198 -11.54 -1.89 -13.15
N PRO A 199 -10.88 -2.87 -12.49
CA PRO A 199 -9.44 -3.02 -12.62
C PRO A 199 -9.07 -3.14 -14.09
N LEU A 200 -7.91 -2.61 -14.46
CA LEU A 200 -7.39 -2.78 -15.81
C LEU A 200 -7.33 -4.27 -16.16
N ALA A 201 -7.61 -4.62 -17.42
CA ALA A 201 -7.60 -6.01 -17.87
C ALA A 201 -6.30 -6.74 -17.52
N GLU A 202 -5.18 -6.01 -17.52
CA GLU A 202 -3.86 -6.50 -17.14
C GLU A 202 -3.72 -6.84 -15.65
N ALA A 203 -4.55 -6.27 -14.77
CA ALA A 203 -4.53 -6.53 -13.33
C ALA A 203 -5.49 -7.65 -12.92
N LEU A 204 -6.45 -8.00 -13.78
CA LEU A 204 -7.42 -9.06 -13.51
C LEU A 204 -6.73 -10.43 -13.40
N PRO A 205 -7.32 -11.36 -12.64
CA PRO A 205 -6.82 -12.73 -12.59
C PRO A 205 -6.81 -13.34 -14.00
N PRO A 206 -5.82 -14.22 -14.30
CA PRO A 206 -5.72 -14.86 -15.60
C PRO A 206 -6.89 -15.82 -15.88
N GLU A 207 -7.56 -16.30 -14.83
CA GLU A 207 -8.74 -17.14 -14.92
C GLU A 207 -9.95 -16.42 -14.32
N GLU A 208 -11.13 -16.64 -14.92
CA GLU A 208 -12.40 -16.15 -14.40
C GLU A 208 -12.67 -16.79 -13.04
N SER A 209 -12.66 -15.98 -11.97
CA SER A 209 -13.01 -16.43 -10.62
C SER A 209 -14.33 -15.77 -10.22
N PRO A 210 -15.45 -16.52 -10.23
CA PRO A 210 -16.74 -16.02 -9.77
C PRO A 210 -16.69 -15.49 -8.32
N GLU A 211 -15.84 -16.07 -7.48
CA GLU A 211 -15.61 -15.61 -6.11
C GLU A 211 -15.02 -14.20 -6.08
N TYR A 212 -14.01 -13.95 -6.91
CA TYR A 212 -13.43 -12.62 -7.05
C TYR A 212 -14.43 -11.61 -7.61
N GLU A 213 -15.16 -11.96 -8.65
CA GLU A 213 -16.19 -11.07 -9.21
C GLU A 213 -17.25 -10.71 -8.16
N ALA A 214 -17.73 -11.70 -7.39
CA ALA A 214 -18.68 -11.47 -6.31
C ALA A 214 -18.09 -10.57 -5.21
N ALA A 215 -16.83 -10.78 -4.83
CA ALA A 215 -16.13 -9.96 -3.85
C ALA A 215 -15.93 -8.52 -4.35
N LEU A 216 -15.51 -8.36 -5.60
CA LEU A 216 -15.34 -7.06 -6.26
C LEU A 216 -16.67 -6.30 -6.33
N LEU A 217 -17.75 -6.94 -6.77
CA LEU A 217 -19.09 -6.34 -6.77
C LEU A 217 -19.54 -5.94 -5.36
N LYS A 218 -19.21 -6.73 -4.33
CA LYS A 218 -19.49 -6.40 -2.94
C LYS A 218 -18.73 -5.14 -2.50
N THR A 219 -17.46 -5.00 -2.88
CA THR A 219 -16.68 -3.78 -2.59
C THR A 219 -17.25 -2.55 -3.31
N TYR A 220 -17.65 -2.67 -4.58
CA TYR A 220 -18.27 -1.56 -5.30
C TYR A 220 -19.57 -1.10 -4.66
N ARG A 221 -20.45 -2.05 -4.31
CA ARG A 221 -21.69 -1.72 -3.59
C ARG A 221 -21.37 -0.96 -2.30
N ARG A 222 -20.44 -1.47 -1.50
CA ARG A 222 -20.10 -0.84 -0.21
C ARG A 222 -19.58 0.60 -0.37
N VAL A 223 -18.73 0.84 -1.37
CA VAL A 223 -18.16 2.16 -1.64
C VAL A 223 -19.19 3.11 -2.25
N LEU A 224 -20.08 2.62 -3.11
CA LEU A 224 -21.19 3.40 -3.66
C LEU A 224 -22.27 3.71 -2.63
N ASP A 225 -22.51 2.83 -1.66
CA ASP A 225 -23.41 3.08 -0.54
C ASP A 225 -22.87 4.21 0.36
N GLU A 226 -21.55 4.30 0.51
CA GLU A 226 -20.88 5.37 1.27
C GLU A 226 -20.87 6.70 0.49
N ASP A 227 -20.52 6.66 -0.80
CA ASP A 227 -20.48 7.84 -1.66
C ASP A 227 -21.15 7.56 -3.02
N PRO A 228 -22.46 7.77 -3.13
CA PRO A 228 -23.20 7.55 -4.38
C PRO A 228 -22.73 8.43 -5.54
N SER A 229 -22.04 9.55 -5.26
CA SER A 229 -21.58 10.47 -6.31
C SER A 229 -20.49 9.86 -7.21
N LEU A 230 -19.83 8.79 -6.74
CA LEU A 230 -18.83 8.05 -7.52
C LEU A 230 -19.39 7.45 -8.81
N ALA A 231 -20.70 7.15 -8.86
CA ALA A 231 -21.34 6.67 -10.09
C ALA A 231 -21.28 7.69 -11.25
N SER A 232 -21.07 8.96 -10.93
CA SER A 232 -20.95 10.07 -11.90
C SER A 232 -19.56 10.69 -11.93
N GLU A 233 -18.58 10.06 -11.29
CA GLU A 233 -17.22 10.57 -11.24
C GLU A 233 -16.64 10.61 -12.66
N THR A 234 -16.14 11.78 -13.06
CA THR A 234 -15.44 11.96 -14.32
C THR A 234 -13.96 12.12 -14.03
N ILE A 235 -13.16 11.20 -14.54
CA ILE A 235 -11.71 11.32 -14.45
C ILE A 235 -11.28 12.24 -15.59
N ASN A 236 -10.82 13.44 -15.26
CA ASN A 236 -10.10 14.26 -16.22
C ASN A 236 -8.75 13.58 -16.50
N PHE A 237 -8.72 12.64 -17.44
CA PHE A 237 -7.51 12.27 -18.14
C PHE A 237 -7.08 13.54 -18.84
N GLY A 238 -6.11 14.28 -18.29
CA GLY A 238 -5.70 15.59 -18.78
C GLY A 238 -5.50 15.60 -20.29
N CYS A 239 -6.57 15.94 -21.01
CA CYS A 239 -6.56 16.33 -22.39
C CYS A 239 -6.61 17.85 -22.32
N PRO A 240 -5.52 18.55 -22.67
CA PRO A 240 -5.56 20.00 -22.69
C PRO A 240 -6.63 20.43 -23.69
N THR A 241 -7.66 21.12 -23.20
CA THR A 241 -8.63 21.86 -24.01
C THR A 241 -7.96 23.01 -24.75
#